data_AF-A0A098AWK7-F1
#
_entry.id   AF-A0A098AWK7-F1
#
_cell.length_a   1.000
_cell.length_b   1.000
_cell.length_c   1.000
_cell.angle_alpha   90.00
_cell.angle_beta   90.00
_cell.angle_gamma   90.00
#
_symmetry.space_group_name_H-M   'P 1'
#
loop_
_entity.id
_entity.type
_entity.pdbx_description
1 polymer ?
#
loop_
_entity_poly.entity_id
_entity_poly.type
_entity_poly.pdbx_seq_one_letter_code
_entity_poly.pdbx_strand_id
1 'polypeptide(L)'
;MNRLQQQKENKAGLLEDMLSFIRYTPNREADLLAFMEKYQKADCDERPAVLEKLRCCMDGKEYPNPYAESYHYTPEDVSLMGQILDDYIDDLLLAQGDPAAVSECVRDTVLKINALNEECGRYLIDTWRRERLCGFINSAAELAGLSQEKDLTLQHRMW
;
A
#
# COMPACT_ATOMS: atom_id res chain seq x y z
N MET A 1 15.38 -24.98 -0.21
CA MET A 1 14.31 -23.97 -0.29
C MET A 1 14.62 -23.10 -1.51
N ASN A 2 13.66 -22.90 -2.43
CA ASN A 2 13.90 -22.09 -3.63
C ASN A 2 14.13 -20.63 -3.21
N ARG A 3 15.23 -20.00 -3.63
CA ARG A 3 15.56 -18.60 -3.30
C ARG A 3 14.46 -17.65 -3.75
N LEU A 4 13.80 -17.95 -4.86
CA LEU A 4 12.68 -17.18 -5.37
C LEU A 4 11.45 -17.29 -4.46
N GLN A 5 11.20 -18.45 -3.85
CA GLN A 5 10.12 -18.60 -2.86
C GLN A 5 10.39 -17.80 -1.58
N GLN A 6 11.65 -17.78 -1.12
CA GLN A 6 12.06 -16.98 0.05
C GLN A 6 11.87 -15.48 -0.19
N GLN A 7 11.90 -15.04 -1.45
CA GLN A 7 11.69 -13.64 -1.82
C GLN A 7 10.33 -13.12 -1.33
N LYS A 8 9.31 -13.98 -1.18
CA LYS A 8 7.99 -13.59 -0.63
C LYS A 8 8.09 -12.96 0.75
N GLU A 9 9.08 -13.31 1.57
CA GLU A 9 9.29 -12.73 2.90
C GLU A 9 9.77 -11.27 2.82
N ASN A 10 10.47 -10.89 1.74
CA ASN A 10 11.06 -9.56 1.59
C ASN A 10 10.03 -8.45 1.39
N LYS A 11 8.79 -8.78 1.02
CA LYS A 11 7.71 -7.79 0.91
C LYS A 11 7.12 -7.37 2.26
N ALA A 12 7.34 -8.13 3.33
CA ALA A 12 6.69 -7.88 4.62
C ALA A 12 6.97 -6.46 5.15
N GLY A 13 8.21 -5.99 5.02
CA GLY A 13 8.57 -4.63 5.43
C GLY A 13 7.94 -3.53 4.58
N LEU A 14 7.65 -3.80 3.31
CA LEU A 14 6.93 -2.88 2.42
C LEU A 14 5.45 -2.79 2.81
N LEU A 15 4.81 -3.94 3.06
CA LEU A 15 3.40 -3.99 3.44
C LEU A 15 3.16 -3.39 4.83
N GLU A 16 4.05 -3.64 5.80
CA GLU A 16 3.96 -3.03 7.12
C GLU A 16 4.12 -1.51 7.06
N ASP A 17 5.01 -1.01 6.18
CA ASP A 17 5.13 0.43 5.95
C ASP A 17 3.83 1.03 5.36
N MET A 18 3.20 0.39 4.38
CA MET A 18 1.90 0.82 3.85
C MET A 18 0.82 0.82 4.96
N LEU A 19 0.74 -0.25 5.75
CA LEU A 19 -0.20 -0.32 6.87
C LEU A 19 0.06 0.76 7.93
N SER A 20 1.33 1.12 8.16
CA SER A 20 1.67 2.11 9.20
C SER A 20 1.05 3.49 8.96
N PHE A 21 0.84 3.88 7.69
CA PHE A 21 0.26 5.18 7.34
C PHE A 21 -1.25 5.27 7.57
N ILE A 22 -1.93 4.13 7.51
CA ILE A 22 -3.37 4.03 7.75
C ILE A 22 -3.69 3.46 9.14
N ARG A 23 -2.66 3.12 9.93
CA ARG A 23 -2.79 2.65 11.30
C ARG A 23 -3.13 3.83 12.21
N TYR A 24 -4.36 3.84 12.69
CA TYR A 24 -4.77 4.78 13.71
C TYR A 24 -4.11 4.47 15.07
N THR A 25 -3.43 5.46 15.63
CA THR A 25 -2.96 5.43 17.02
C THR A 25 -3.63 6.58 17.76
N PRO A 26 -4.51 6.32 18.75
CA PRO A 26 -5.23 7.37 19.45
C PRO A 26 -4.28 8.39 20.09
N ASN A 27 -4.50 9.66 19.79
CA ASN A 27 -3.83 10.79 20.41
C ASN A 27 -4.90 11.83 20.71
N ARG A 28 -5.39 11.79 21.95
CA ARG A 28 -6.55 12.59 22.37
C ARG A 28 -6.42 14.08 22.03
N GLU A 29 -5.23 14.67 22.13
CA GLU A 29 -5.04 16.09 21.81
C GLU A 29 -5.23 16.36 20.31
N ALA A 30 -4.58 15.56 19.45
CA ALA A 30 -4.74 15.64 18.00
C ALA A 30 -6.16 15.28 17.55
N ASP A 31 -6.77 14.27 18.18
CA ASP A 31 -8.10 13.78 17.87
C ASP A 31 -9.19 14.82 18.22
N LEU A 32 -9.04 15.53 19.35
CA LEU A 32 -9.90 16.67 19.69
C LEU A 32 -9.84 17.76 18.60
N LEU A 33 -8.64 18.12 18.16
CA LEU A 33 -8.46 19.11 17.09
C LEU A 33 -9.11 18.64 15.78
N ALA A 34 -8.95 17.37 15.42
CA ALA A 34 -9.56 16.79 14.23
C ALA A 34 -11.09 16.81 14.28
N PHE A 35 -11.69 16.45 15.42
CA PHE A 35 -13.15 16.55 15.59
C PHE A 35 -13.67 18.00 15.57
N MET A 36 -12.92 18.95 16.14
CA MET A 36 -13.26 20.38 16.05
C MET A 36 -13.24 20.87 14.60
N GLU A 37 -12.22 20.50 13.82
CA GLU A 37 -12.14 20.82 12.40
C GLU A 37 -13.30 20.19 11.61
N LYS A 38 -13.63 18.92 11.87
CA LYS A 38 -14.80 18.26 11.28
C LYS A 38 -16.10 18.99 11.59
N TYR A 39 -16.30 19.41 12.84
CA TYR A 39 -17.50 20.16 13.23
C TYR A 39 -17.62 21.48 12.47
N GLN A 40 -16.50 22.20 12.28
CA GLN A 40 -16.47 23.45 11.54
C GLN A 40 -16.85 23.27 10.06
N LYS A 41 -16.42 22.16 9.45
CA LYS A 41 -16.68 21.83 8.03
C LYS A 41 -18.04 21.15 7.79
N ALA A 42 -18.61 20.52 8.81
CA ALA A 42 -19.85 19.75 8.71
C ALA A 42 -21.08 20.63 8.51
N ASP A 43 -22.02 20.10 7.73
CA ASP A 43 -23.37 20.67 7.58
C ASP A 43 -24.13 20.62 8.92
N CYS A 44 -25.13 21.48 9.06
CA CYS A 44 -25.89 21.62 10.32
C CYS A 44 -26.47 20.28 10.83
N ASP A 45 -26.88 19.40 9.92
CA ASP A 45 -27.50 18.12 10.26
C ASP A 45 -26.48 17.05 10.69
N GLU A 46 -25.21 17.18 10.31
CA GLU A 46 -24.13 16.24 10.65
C GLU A 46 -23.42 16.61 11.96
N ARG A 47 -23.45 17.91 12.32
CA ARG A 47 -22.83 18.46 13.53
C ARG A 47 -23.18 17.75 14.83
N PRO A 48 -24.44 17.34 15.11
CA PRO A 48 -24.76 16.60 16.34
C PRO A 48 -23.96 15.32 16.51
N ALA A 49 -23.77 14.54 15.44
CA ALA A 49 -22.99 13.30 15.47
C ALA A 49 -21.49 13.57 15.69
N VAL A 50 -20.96 14.67 15.14
CA VAL A 50 -19.58 15.10 15.41
C VAL A 50 -19.39 15.53 16.86
N LEU A 51 -20.34 16.29 17.42
CA LEU A 51 -20.31 16.72 18.82
C LEU A 51 -20.36 15.55 19.80
N GLU A 52 -21.12 14.50 19.50
CA GLU A 52 -21.16 13.28 20.32
C GLU A 52 -19.79 12.60 20.36
N LYS A 53 -19.15 12.42 19.20
CA LYS A 53 -17.79 11.86 19.10
C LYS A 53 -16.75 12.74 19.81
N LEU A 54 -16.83 14.06 19.63
CA LEU A 54 -15.98 15.03 20.32
C LEU A 54 -16.13 14.93 21.84
N ARG A 55 -17.36 14.83 22.34
CA ARG A 55 -17.63 14.66 23.78
C ARG A 55 -17.04 13.36 24.31
N CYS A 56 -17.19 12.24 23.60
CA CYS A 56 -16.54 10.98 23.98
C CYS A 56 -15.02 11.13 24.06
N CYS A 57 -14.41 11.82 23.10
CA CYS A 57 -12.98 12.13 23.10
C CYS A 57 -12.57 12.98 24.32
N MET A 58 -13.32 14.04 24.63
CA MET A 58 -13.10 14.90 25.80
C MET A 58 -13.21 14.12 27.13
N ASP A 59 -14.23 13.26 27.23
CA ASP A 59 -14.52 12.45 28.42
C ASP A 59 -13.53 11.27 28.59
N GLY A 60 -12.64 11.02 27.62
CA GLY A 60 -11.73 9.87 27.61
C GLY A 60 -12.45 8.52 27.43
N LYS A 61 -13.64 8.53 26.83
CA LYS A 61 -14.39 7.33 26.44
C LYS A 61 -13.84 6.78 25.13
N GLU A 62 -14.38 5.65 24.67
CA GLU A 62 -14.11 5.15 23.33
C GLU A 62 -14.72 6.08 22.26
N TYR A 63 -13.98 6.34 21.19
CA TYR A 63 -14.41 7.15 20.05
C TYR A 63 -13.77 6.60 18.76
N PRO A 64 -14.41 6.82 17.59
CA PRO A 64 -13.87 6.35 16.32
C PRO A 64 -12.64 7.14 15.91
N ASN A 65 -11.82 6.57 15.03
CA ASN A 65 -10.74 7.28 14.37
C ASN A 65 -11.28 8.52 13.62
N PRO A 66 -10.90 9.75 14.01
CA PRO A 66 -11.35 10.94 13.29
C PRO A 66 -10.77 11.03 11.88
N TYR A 67 -9.67 10.34 11.58
CA TYR A 67 -8.98 10.36 10.29
C TYR A 67 -9.46 9.28 9.32
N ALA A 68 -10.42 8.44 9.68
CA ALA A 68 -10.81 7.28 8.86
C ALA A 68 -11.18 7.65 7.41
N GLU A 69 -11.89 8.76 7.21
CA GLU A 69 -12.30 9.26 5.89
C GLU A 69 -11.17 9.97 5.12
N SER A 70 -10.03 10.25 5.78
CA SER A 70 -8.89 10.92 5.16
C SER A 70 -7.87 9.96 4.58
N TYR A 71 -8.00 8.65 4.83
CA TYR A 71 -7.15 7.66 4.21
C TYR A 71 -7.57 7.43 2.76
N HIS A 72 -6.59 7.36 1.89
CA HIS A 72 -6.79 7.16 0.45
C HIS A 72 -6.73 5.69 0.03
N TYR A 73 -6.41 4.80 0.96
CA TYR A 73 -6.40 3.36 0.77
C TYR A 73 -6.68 2.65 2.10
N THR A 74 -6.98 1.37 2.01
CA THR A 74 -7.47 0.51 3.08
C THR A 74 -6.51 -0.65 3.37
N PRO A 75 -6.65 -1.35 4.50
CA PRO A 75 -5.91 -2.58 4.75
C PRO A 75 -6.13 -3.64 3.65
N GLU A 76 -7.31 -3.67 3.05
CA GLU A 76 -7.66 -4.54 1.93
C GLU A 76 -6.82 -4.24 0.68
N ASP A 77 -6.59 -2.96 0.37
CA ASP A 77 -5.72 -2.55 -0.74
C ASP A 77 -4.26 -2.98 -0.50
N VAL A 78 -3.78 -2.88 0.74
CA VAL A 78 -2.44 -3.37 1.11
C VAL A 78 -2.37 -4.90 1.02
N SER A 79 -3.43 -5.60 1.41
CA SER A 79 -3.53 -7.05 1.23
C SER A 79 -3.50 -7.43 -0.26
N LEU A 80 -4.17 -6.67 -1.11
CA LEU A 80 -4.16 -6.89 -2.57
C LEU A 80 -2.78 -6.62 -3.17
N MET A 81 -2.07 -5.57 -2.73
CA MET A 81 -0.66 -5.38 -3.07
C MET A 81 0.18 -6.60 -2.67
N GLY A 82 -0.03 -7.13 -1.46
CA GLY A 82 0.61 -8.35 -1.01
C GLY A 82 0.35 -9.53 -1.93
N GLN A 83 -0.90 -9.73 -2.37
CA GLN A 83 -1.27 -10.81 -3.29
C GLN A 83 -0.62 -10.63 -4.66
N ILE A 84 -0.64 -9.42 -5.23
CA ILE A 84 0.02 -9.13 -6.53
C ILE A 84 1.50 -9.54 -6.49
N LEU A 85 2.19 -9.23 -5.39
CA LEU A 85 3.59 -9.60 -5.21
C LEU A 85 3.79 -11.11 -4.99
N ASP A 86 2.83 -11.82 -4.40
CA ASP A 86 2.89 -13.29 -4.31
C ASP A 86 2.68 -13.95 -5.66
N ASP A 87 1.65 -13.51 -6.40
CA ASP A 87 1.32 -14.02 -7.73
C ASP A 87 2.50 -13.82 -8.68
N TYR A 88 3.15 -12.65 -8.63
CA TYR A 88 4.35 -12.39 -9.40
C TYR A 88 5.47 -13.42 -9.14
N ILE A 89 5.71 -13.78 -7.88
CA ILE A 89 6.72 -14.79 -7.54
C ILE A 89 6.30 -16.18 -8.05
N ASP A 90 5.02 -16.52 -7.95
CA ASP A 90 4.49 -17.80 -8.44
C ASP A 90 4.57 -17.88 -9.98
N ASP A 91 4.27 -16.79 -10.68
CA ASP A 91 4.41 -16.68 -12.14
C ASP A 91 5.88 -16.80 -12.57
N LEU A 92 6.80 -16.17 -11.84
CA LEU A 92 8.24 -16.29 -12.10
C LEU A 92 8.77 -17.71 -11.92
N LEU A 93 8.21 -18.49 -10.99
CA LEU A 93 8.59 -19.89 -10.81
C LEU A 93 8.20 -20.74 -12.04
N LEU A 94 7.09 -20.41 -12.70
CA LEU A 94 6.64 -21.06 -13.93
C LEU A 94 7.45 -20.60 -15.16
N ALA A 95 7.86 -19.33 -15.17
CA ALA A 95 8.62 -18.71 -16.25
C ALA A 95 10.15 -18.92 -16.16
N GLN A 96 10.65 -19.59 -15.11
CA GLN A 96 12.08 -19.67 -14.82
C GLN A 96 12.87 -20.28 -16.00
N GLY A 97 13.91 -19.56 -16.44
CA GLY A 97 14.74 -19.96 -17.59
C GLY A 97 14.20 -19.51 -18.95
N ASP A 98 13.05 -18.85 -19.02
CA ASP A 98 12.54 -18.15 -20.20
C ASP A 98 12.56 -16.63 -19.97
N PRO A 99 13.60 -15.92 -20.49
CA PRO A 99 13.71 -14.47 -20.36
C PRO A 99 12.50 -13.67 -20.89
N ALA A 100 11.82 -14.17 -21.93
CA ALA A 100 10.67 -13.48 -22.51
C ALA A 100 9.46 -13.59 -21.58
N ALA A 101 9.20 -14.80 -21.05
CA ALA A 101 8.14 -15.03 -20.08
C ALA A 101 8.39 -14.25 -18.78
N VAL A 102 9.63 -14.22 -18.26
CA VAL A 102 9.98 -13.41 -17.07
C VAL A 102 9.73 -11.92 -17.31
N SER A 103 10.09 -11.41 -18.49
CA SER A 103 9.83 -10.01 -18.86
C SER A 103 8.33 -9.69 -18.92
N GLU A 104 7.52 -10.64 -19.42
CA GLU A 104 6.06 -10.52 -19.43
C GLU A 104 5.48 -10.49 -18.00
N CYS A 105 5.94 -11.37 -17.11
CA CYS A 105 5.55 -11.36 -15.69
C CYS A 105 5.83 -10.00 -15.02
N VAL A 106 7.00 -9.40 -15.29
CA VAL A 106 7.35 -8.07 -14.77
C VAL A 106 6.36 -7.02 -15.26
N ARG A 107 6.12 -6.97 -16.58
CA ARG A 107 5.20 -6.02 -17.19
C ARG A 107 3.80 -6.13 -16.58
N ASP A 108 3.27 -7.34 -16.51
CA ASP A 108 1.91 -7.60 -16.01
C ASP A 108 1.77 -7.19 -14.53
N THR A 109 2.78 -7.49 -13.73
CA THR A 109 2.84 -7.10 -12.33
C THR A 109 2.85 -5.58 -12.17
N VAL A 110 3.68 -4.87 -12.94
CA VAL A 110 3.74 -3.41 -12.91
C VAL A 110 2.40 -2.79 -13.32
N LEU A 111 1.70 -3.36 -14.31
CA LEU A 111 0.37 -2.90 -14.71
C LEU A 111 -0.69 -3.11 -13.62
N LYS A 112 -0.68 -4.25 -12.94
CA LYS A 112 -1.56 -4.51 -11.77
C LYS A 112 -1.29 -3.50 -10.65
N ILE A 113 -0.02 -3.21 -10.36
CA ILE A 113 0.37 -2.22 -9.35
C ILE A 113 -0.06 -0.81 -9.76
N ASN A 114 0.11 -0.42 -11.03
CA ASN A 114 -0.38 0.86 -11.53
C ASN A 114 -1.88 1.01 -11.29
N ALA A 115 -2.68 -0.01 -11.65
CA ALA A 115 -4.12 0.00 -11.47
C ALA A 115 -4.52 0.17 -10.00
N LEU A 116 -3.92 -0.63 -9.10
CA LEU A 116 -4.16 -0.54 -7.67
C LEU A 116 -3.80 0.85 -7.10
N ASN A 117 -2.66 1.41 -7.51
CA ASN A 117 -2.26 2.74 -7.04
C ASN A 117 -3.21 3.84 -7.54
N GLU A 118 -3.72 3.75 -8.77
CA GLU A 118 -4.72 4.69 -9.29
C GLU A 118 -6.06 4.59 -8.54
N GLU A 119 -6.51 3.37 -8.21
CA GLU A 119 -7.70 3.16 -7.37
C GLU A 119 -7.54 3.79 -5.98
N CYS A 120 -6.31 3.81 -5.46
CA CYS A 120 -5.91 4.47 -4.21
C CYS A 120 -5.62 5.98 -4.37
N GLY A 121 -6.02 6.60 -5.48
CA GLY A 121 -5.78 8.03 -5.73
C GLY A 121 -4.30 8.42 -5.83
N ARG A 122 -3.41 7.45 -6.12
CA ARG A 122 -1.95 7.57 -6.16
C ARG A 122 -1.25 7.78 -4.82
N TYR A 123 -1.92 7.48 -3.71
CA TYR A 123 -1.36 7.61 -2.36
C TYR A 123 -0.75 6.32 -1.81
N LEU A 124 -0.97 5.18 -2.48
CA LEU A 124 -0.44 3.89 -2.03
C LEU A 124 1.09 3.80 -2.21
N ILE A 125 1.63 4.47 -3.24
CA ILE A 125 3.04 4.41 -3.58
C ILE A 125 3.64 5.82 -3.54
N ASP A 126 4.53 6.05 -2.58
CA ASP A 126 5.41 7.22 -2.53
C ASP A 126 6.81 6.90 -3.09
N THR A 127 7.70 7.89 -3.05
CA THR A 127 9.09 7.76 -3.50
C THR A 127 9.85 6.60 -2.84
N TRP A 128 9.68 6.38 -1.54
CA TRP A 128 10.38 5.32 -0.81
C TRP A 128 9.82 3.94 -1.18
N ARG A 129 8.50 3.81 -1.23
CA ARG A 129 7.82 2.56 -1.62
C ARG A 129 8.13 2.19 -3.05
N ARG A 130 8.24 3.16 -3.95
CA ARG A 130 8.68 2.94 -5.33
C ARG A 130 10.03 2.23 -5.38
N GLU A 131 11.02 2.77 -4.68
CA GLU A 131 12.38 2.20 -4.69
C GLU A 131 12.37 0.77 -4.15
N ARG A 132 11.60 0.52 -3.09
CA ARG A 132 11.44 -0.83 -2.51
C ARG A 132 10.75 -1.80 -3.46
N LEU A 133 9.67 -1.38 -4.13
CA LEU A 133 8.96 -2.19 -5.13
C LEU A 133 9.86 -2.51 -6.33
N CYS A 134 10.57 -1.52 -6.86
CA CYS A 134 11.51 -1.73 -7.97
C CYS A 134 12.60 -2.72 -7.56
N GLY A 135 13.18 -2.56 -6.36
CA GLY A 135 14.17 -3.49 -5.83
C GLY A 135 13.62 -4.91 -5.68
N PHE A 136 12.41 -5.06 -5.16
CA PHE A 136 11.74 -6.37 -5.03
C PHE A 136 11.53 -7.05 -6.39
N ILE A 137 10.97 -6.32 -7.37
CA ILE A 137 10.64 -6.86 -8.68
C ILE A 137 11.90 -7.26 -9.45
N ASN A 138 12.89 -6.37 -9.53
CA ASN A 138 14.13 -6.63 -10.27
C ASN A 138 14.93 -7.78 -9.65
N SER A 139 15.09 -7.82 -8.32
CA SER A 139 15.82 -8.92 -7.66
C SER A 139 15.14 -10.27 -7.83
N ALA A 140 13.81 -10.32 -7.86
CA ALA A 140 13.08 -11.56 -8.15
C ALA A 140 13.26 -12.00 -9.62
N ALA A 141 13.22 -11.07 -10.57
CA ALA A 141 13.45 -11.35 -11.99
C ALA A 141 14.87 -11.88 -12.24
N GLU A 142 15.87 -11.31 -11.56
CA GLU A 142 17.26 -11.80 -11.58
C GLU A 142 17.35 -13.25 -11.08
N LEU A 143 16.67 -13.59 -9.98
CA LEU A 143 16.59 -14.96 -9.46
C LEU A 143 15.88 -15.92 -10.42
N ALA A 144 14.97 -15.43 -11.26
CA ALA A 144 14.29 -16.19 -12.31
C ALA A 144 15.14 -16.35 -13.60
N GLY A 145 16.31 -15.71 -13.68
CA GLY A 145 17.26 -15.83 -14.79
C GLY A 145 17.29 -14.64 -15.74
N LEU A 146 16.60 -13.54 -15.43
CA LEU A 146 16.63 -12.30 -16.21
C LEU A 146 17.47 -11.23 -15.51
N SER A 147 18.78 -11.23 -15.75
CA SER A 147 19.67 -10.15 -15.28
C SER A 147 19.83 -9.06 -16.33
N GLN A 148 19.59 -7.81 -15.95
CA GLN A 148 19.81 -6.64 -16.80
C GLN A 148 20.39 -5.48 -15.98
N GLU A 149 21.21 -4.63 -16.61
CA GLU A 149 21.76 -3.43 -15.95
C GLU A 149 20.70 -2.34 -15.70
N LYS A 150 19.54 -2.44 -16.35
CA LYS A 150 18.49 -1.44 -16.30
C LYS A 150 17.29 -1.97 -15.53
N ASP A 151 16.63 -1.06 -14.83
CA ASP A 151 15.38 -1.31 -14.11
C ASP A 151 14.28 -1.76 -15.08
N LEU A 152 13.85 -3.01 -14.93
CA LEU A 152 12.84 -3.67 -15.77
C LEU A 152 11.46 -3.02 -15.64
N THR A 153 11.20 -2.30 -14.53
CA THR A 153 9.92 -1.64 -14.27
C THR A 153 9.79 -0.29 -14.97
N LEU A 154 10.92 0.31 -15.37
CA LEU A 154 11.00 1.72 -15.75
C LEU A 154 10.09 2.08 -16.93
N GLN A 155 9.95 1.19 -17.90
CA GLN A 155 9.16 1.45 -19.12
C GLN A 155 7.65 1.32 -18.91
N HIS A 156 7.22 0.77 -17.78
CA HIS A 156 5.82 0.41 -17.53
C HIS A 156 5.22 1.14 -16.33
N ARG A 157 6.03 1.59 -15.37
CA ARG A 157 5.53 2.21 -14.14
C ARG A 157 4.97 3.61 -14.36
N MET A 158 3.93 3.92 -13.59
CA MET A 158 3.32 5.26 -13.52
C MET A 158 3.53 5.93 -12.15
N TRP A 159 4.26 5.28 -11.24
CA TRP A 159 4.57 5.68 -9.87
C TRP A 159 6.07 5.84 -9.65
#